data_AF-A0A2E2DX12-F1
#
_entry.id   AF-A0A2E2DX12-F1
#
_cell.length_a   1.000
_cell.length_b   1.000
_cell.length_c   1.000
_cell.angle_alpha   90.00
_cell.angle_beta   90.00
_cell.angle_gamma   90.00
#
_symmetry.space_group_name_H-M   'P 1'
#
loop_
_entity.id
_entity.type
_entity.pdbx_description
1 polymer ?
#
loop_
_entity_poly.entity_id
_entity_poly.type
_entity_poly.pdbx_seq_one_letter_code
_entity_poly.pdbx_strand_id
1 'polypeptide(L)' 'MPLKKSQRSLKDWGSQKWRTSDGKPSKGKKRYLPDKAWKALSASEKAATNRAKAKGNKKGKQFVKQPKNVAKKTARYR' A
#
# COMPACT_ATOMS: atom_id res chain seq x y z
N MET A 1 30.61 -4.83 11.48
CA MET A 1 29.76 -3.86 12.21
C MET A 1 28.31 -4.32 12.19
N PRO A 2 27.62 -4.45 13.34
CA PRO A 2 26.19 -4.76 13.36
C PRO A 2 25.37 -3.58 12.82
N LEU A 3 24.28 -3.88 12.11
CA LEU A 3 23.41 -2.85 11.52
C LEU A 3 22.66 -2.04 12.59
N LYS A 4 22.66 -0.71 12.45
CA LYS A 4 21.82 0.18 13.26
C LYS A 4 20.34 -0.17 13.06
N LYS A 5 19.49 0.14 14.04
CA LYS A 5 18.04 -0.18 13.99
C LYS A 5 17.36 0.37 12.74
N SER A 6 17.69 1.60 12.33
CA SER A 6 17.18 2.21 11.10
C SER A 6 17.62 1.48 9.84
N GLN A 7 18.88 1.03 9.77
CA GLN A 7 19.40 0.26 8.64
C GLN A 7 18.73 -1.12 8.54
N ARG A 8 18.45 -1.77 9.68
CA ARG A 8 17.65 -3.00 9.71
C ARG A 8 16.23 -2.76 9.19
N SER A 9 15.56 -1.72 9.69
CA SER A 9 14.21 -1.35 9.22
C SER A 9 14.16 -1.04 7.73
N LEU A 10 15.17 -0.35 7.18
CA LEU A 10 15.24 -0.04 5.76
C LEU A 10 15.50 -1.30 4.92
N LYS A 11 16.37 -2.21 5.39
CA LYS A 11 16.62 -3.51 4.75
C LYS A 11 15.34 -4.34 4.71
N ASP A 12 14.63 -4.41 5.84
CA ASP A 12 13.37 -5.15 5.94
C ASP A 12 12.32 -4.54 5.01
N TRP A 13 12.17 -3.21 5.00
CA TRP A 13 11.28 -2.48 4.10
C TRP A 13 11.59 -2.70 2.61
N GLY A 14 12.87 -2.68 2.23
CA GLY A 14 13.33 -2.92 0.86
C GLY A 14 13.18 -4.37 0.42
N SER A 15 13.25 -5.33 1.35
CA SER A 15 13.05 -6.76 1.07
C SER A 15 11.58 -7.14 0.84
N GLN A 16 10.64 -6.25 1.16
CA GLN A 16 9.21 -6.55 1.00
C GLN A 16 8.83 -6.62 -0.48
N LYS A 17 7.90 -7.52 -0.82
CA LYS A 17 7.33 -7.59 -2.17
C LYS A 17 6.26 -6.53 -2.36
N TRP A 18 6.62 -5.39 -2.93
CA TRP A 18 5.70 -4.29 -3.24
C TRP A 18 4.96 -4.55 -4.55
N ARG A 19 3.63 -4.55 -4.51
CA ARG A 19 2.80 -4.74 -5.71
C ARG A 19 1.47 -4.01 -5.62
N THR A 20 0.77 -3.92 -6.75
CA THR A 20 -0.65 -3.58 -6.78
C THR A 20 -1.50 -4.83 -6.49
N SER A 21 -2.80 -4.61 -6.24
CA SER A 21 -3.73 -5.69 -5.90
C SER A 21 -3.75 -6.84 -6.92
N ASP A 22 -3.51 -6.53 -8.20
CA ASP A 22 -3.52 -7.46 -9.33
C ASP A 22 -2.16 -7.56 -10.06
N GLY A 23 -1.09 -7.03 -9.48
CA GLY A 23 0.26 -7.06 -10.06
C GLY A 23 0.48 -6.14 -11.27
N LYS A 24 -0.56 -5.54 -11.83
CA LYS A 24 -0.47 -4.63 -12.98
C LYS A 24 -0.12 -3.20 -12.53
N PRO A 25 0.55 -2.40 -13.37
CA PRO A 25 0.81 -0.99 -13.07
C PRO A 25 -0.45 -0.23 -12.67
N SER A 26 -0.31 0.73 -11.74
CA SER A 26 -1.44 1.46 -11.17
C SER A 26 -2.16 2.34 -12.20
N LYS A 27 -1.41 3.00 -13.10
CA LYS A 27 -1.92 4.05 -14.02
C LYS A 27 -2.80 5.08 -13.29
N GLY A 28 -2.41 5.44 -12.06
CA GLY A 28 -3.15 6.36 -11.18
C GLY A 28 -4.36 5.77 -10.46
N LYS A 29 -4.77 4.52 -10.74
CA LYS A 29 -6.02 3.94 -10.22
C LYS A 29 -5.83 2.99 -9.03
N LYS A 30 -4.62 2.53 -8.76
CA LYS A 30 -4.31 1.53 -7.72
C LYS A 30 -3.21 1.99 -6.77
N ARG A 31 -3.06 1.28 -5.66
CA ARG A 31 -2.03 1.54 -4.65
C ARG A 31 -0.95 0.47 -4.67
N TYR A 32 0.28 0.88 -4.37
CA TYR A 32 1.34 -0.06 -4.02
C TYR A 32 1.30 -0.30 -2.52
N LEU A 33 1.23 -1.57 -2.15
CA LEU A 33 1.32 -2.05 -0.77
C LEU A 33 2.19 -3.31 -0.77
N PRO A 34 2.82 -3.63 0.37
CA PRO A 34 3.47 -4.93 0.54
C PRO A 34 2.50 -6.08 0.32
N ASP A 35 2.98 -7.20 -0.23
CA ASP A 35 2.17 -8.40 -0.46
C ASP A 35 1.51 -8.90 0.84
N LYS A 36 2.22 -8.83 1.97
CA LYS A 36 1.66 -9.16 3.30
C LYS A 36 0.48 -8.26 3.67
N ALA A 37 0.56 -6.96 3.36
CA ALA A 37 -0.54 -6.03 3.57
C ALA A 37 -1.75 -6.38 2.69
N TRP A 38 -1.54 -6.78 1.44
CA TRP A 38 -2.63 -7.24 0.57
C TRP A 38 -3.29 -8.52 1.07
N LYS A 39 -2.52 -9.47 1.62
CA LYS A 39 -3.06 -10.70 2.21
C LYS A 39 -3.93 -10.45 3.45
N ALA A 40 -3.63 -9.39 4.20
CA ALA A 40 -4.39 -9.00 5.39
C ALA A 40 -5.70 -8.23 5.12
N LEU A 41 -5.98 -7.88 3.87
CA LEU A 41 -7.19 -7.15 3.48
C LEU A 41 -8.25 -8.08 2.90
N SER A 42 -9.51 -7.83 3.27
CA SER A 42 -10.65 -8.49 2.62
C SER A 42 -10.82 -8.02 1.16
N ALA A 43 -11.59 -8.76 0.37
CA ALA A 43 -11.92 -8.34 -1.00
C ALA A 43 -12.59 -6.95 -1.05
N SER A 44 -13.49 -6.66 -0.10
CA SER A 44 -14.17 -5.36 0.00
C SER A 44 -13.21 -4.22 0.33
N GLU A 45 -12.23 -4.46 1.22
CA GLU A 45 -11.21 -3.47 1.57
C GLU A 45 -10.26 -3.17 0.42
N LYS A 46 -9.86 -4.21 -0.33
CA LYS A 46 -9.07 -4.08 -1.56
C LYS A 46 -9.79 -3.23 -2.60
N ALA A 47 -11.07 -3.49 -2.82
CA ALA A 47 -11.89 -2.71 -3.74
C ALA A 47 -12.03 -1.26 -3.26
N ALA A 48 -12.32 -1.03 -1.98
CA ALA A 48 -12.50 0.30 -1.40
C ALA A 48 -11.25 1.18 -1.53
N THR A 49 -10.06 0.63 -1.24
CA THR A 49 -8.81 1.38 -1.32
C THR A 49 -8.44 1.75 -2.76
N ASN A 50 -8.71 0.87 -3.72
CA ASN A 50 -8.49 1.15 -5.14
C ASN A 50 -9.52 2.17 -5.67
N ARG A 51 -10.80 2.01 -5.32
CA ARG A 51 -11.85 2.97 -5.68
C ARG A 51 -11.55 4.38 -5.16
N ALA A 52 -11.06 4.50 -3.92
CA ALA A 52 -10.63 5.77 -3.37
C ALA A 52 -9.50 6.40 -4.21
N LYS A 53 -8.46 5.61 -4.57
CA LYS A 53 -7.34 6.10 -5.38
C LYS A 53 -7.80 6.54 -6.77
N ALA A 54 -8.61 5.72 -7.45
CA ALA A 54 -9.18 6.05 -8.76
C ALA A 54 -10.04 7.33 -8.73
N LYS A 55 -10.88 7.50 -7.70
CA LYS A 55 -11.71 8.71 -7.52
C LYS A 55 -10.84 9.96 -7.33
N GLY A 56 -9.77 9.87 -6.53
CA GLY A 56 -8.86 10.99 -6.34
C GLY A 56 -8.05 11.32 -7.60
N ASN A 57 -7.60 10.30 -8.33
CA ASN A 57 -6.91 10.49 -9.61
C ASN A 57 -7.81 11.16 -10.66
N LYS A 58 -9.08 10.74 -10.76
CA LYS A 58 -10.07 11.40 -11.64
C LYS A 58 -10.27 12.88 -11.30
N LYS A 59 -10.03 13.26 -10.04
CA LYS A 59 -10.11 14.66 -9.56
C LYS A 59 -8.77 15.41 -9.65
N GLY A 60 -7.76 14.87 -10.32
CA GLY A 60 -6.43 15.49 -10.42
C GLY A 60 -5.65 15.54 -9.10
N LYS A 61 -6.05 14.78 -8.07
CA LYS A 61 -5.37 14.81 -6.77
C LYS A 61 -4.12 13.93 -6.80
N GLN A 62 -2.96 14.56 -6.66
CA GLN A 62 -1.66 13.87 -6.48
C GLN A 62 -1.71 12.92 -5.28
N PHE A 63 -2.19 13.43 -4.14
CA PHE A 63 -2.33 12.67 -2.90
C PHE A 63 -3.79 12.35 -2.59
N VAL A 64 -4.02 11.08 -2.24
CA VAL A 64 -5.35 10.57 -1.88
C VAL A 64 -5.20 9.81 -0.58
N LYS A 65 -6.04 10.12 0.41
CA LYS A 65 -6.03 9.40 1.68
C LYS A 65 -6.54 7.96 1.48
N GLN A 66 -5.96 7.01 2.21
CA GLN A 66 -6.43 5.64 2.23
C GLN A 66 -7.66 5.56 3.16
N PRO A 67 -8.68 4.72 2.87
CA PRO A 67 -9.80 4.53 3.80
C PRO A 67 -9.29 4.19 5.20
N LYS A 68 -9.88 4.77 6.26
CA LYS A 68 -9.35 4.72 7.63
C LYS A 68 -9.05 3.30 8.10
N ASN A 69 -9.96 2.35 7.86
CA ASN A 69 -9.79 0.95 8.30
C ASN A 69 -8.65 0.24 7.56
N VAL A 70 -8.54 0.48 6.24
CA VAL A 70 -7.44 -0.05 5.43
C VAL A 70 -6.11 0.56 5.85
N ALA A 71 -6.08 1.87 6.13
CA ALA A 71 -4.87 2.55 6.63
C ALA A 71 -4.39 1.92 7.95
N LYS A 72 -5.30 1.72 8.91
CA LYS A 72 -4.99 1.08 10.21
C LYS A 72 -4.41 -0.32 10.04
N LYS A 73 -5.02 -1.17 9.20
CA LYS A 73 -4.52 -2.53 8.94
C LYS A 73 -3.15 -2.52 8.27
N THR A 74 -3.03 -1.73 7.20
CA THR A 74 -1.84 -1.76 6.36
C THR A 74 -0.62 -1.05 6.97
N ALA A 75 -0.83 -0.17 7.96
CA ALA A 75 0.25 0.48 8.72
C ALA A 75 1.13 -0.50 9.49
N ARG A 76 0.63 -1.68 9.86
CA ARG A 76 1.41 -2.71 10.57
C ARG A 76 2.43 -3.43 9.67
N TYR A 77 2.39 -3.18 8.37
CA TYR A 77 3.20 -3.89 7.37
C TYR A 77 4.23 -2.98 6.69
N ARG A 78 4.24 -1.67 6.97
CA ARG A 78 5.13 -0.71 6.30
C ARG A 78 5.66 0.32 7.26
#